data_AF-A0A5N0UWE3-F1
#
_entry.id   AF-A0A5N0UWE3-F1
#
_cell.length_a   1.000
_cell.length_b   1.000
_cell.length_c   1.000
_cell.angle_alpha   90.00
_cell.angle_beta   90.00
_cell.angle_gamma   90.00
#
_symmetry.space_group_name_H-M   'P 1'
#
loop_
_entity.id
_entity.type
_entity.pdbx_description
1 polymer ?
#
loop_
_entity_poly.entity_id
_entity_poly.type
_entity_poly.pdbx_seq_one_letter_code
_entity_poly.pdbx_strand_id
1 'polypeptide(L)'
;MSGTYSSSGSATSAASMPMDQVQPALNAVRAFDLGQIVVDGQGYTVYRYDRDGTKPPKSACEGTCAQLWKPVPAAATQLLEGIDKTKVGSLTRADGTDQATLSGWPLYRYAKDEMPGETAGQGVGGTWYPITPAGGKVLAKADPGQSDAFGL
;
A
#
# COMPACT_ATOMS: atom_id res chain seq x y z
N MET A 1 -16.29 -61.23 -25.12
CA MET A 1 -17.17 -60.08 -25.41
C MET A 1 -16.51 -58.86 -24.83
N SER A 2 -16.20 -57.90 -25.69
CA SER A 2 -15.36 -56.72 -25.45
C SER A 2 -16.08 -55.62 -24.66
N GLY A 3 -15.34 -54.85 -23.86
CA GLY A 3 -15.77 -53.58 -23.24
C GLY A 3 -14.58 -52.90 -22.55
N THR A 4 -13.76 -52.15 -23.31
CA THR A 4 -13.70 -50.66 -23.38
C THR A 4 -13.00 -49.97 -22.20
N TYR A 5 -11.91 -49.29 -22.55
CA TYR A 5 -11.02 -48.46 -21.75
C TYR A 5 -11.66 -47.12 -21.34
N SER A 6 -11.27 -46.57 -20.19
CA SER A 6 -11.14 -45.11 -20.01
C SER A 6 -10.25 -44.79 -18.80
N SER A 7 -9.05 -44.31 -19.12
CA SER A 7 -8.19 -43.55 -18.22
C SER A 7 -8.64 -42.08 -18.26
N SER A 8 -8.69 -41.41 -17.12
CA SER A 8 -8.48 -39.96 -17.01
C SER A 8 -8.17 -39.58 -15.56
N GLY A 9 -7.01 -38.97 -15.37
CA GLY A 9 -6.44 -38.61 -14.09
C GLY A 9 -7.27 -37.56 -13.34
N SER A 10 -7.34 -37.72 -12.02
CA SER A 10 -7.80 -36.66 -11.13
C SER A 10 -6.61 -35.78 -10.78
N ALA A 11 -6.62 -34.59 -11.36
CA ALA A 11 -5.71 -33.50 -11.01
C ALA A 11 -5.79 -33.24 -9.49
N THR A 12 -4.63 -33.09 -8.89
CA THR A 12 -4.43 -32.48 -7.56
C THR A 12 -5.22 -31.18 -7.48
N SER A 13 -6.26 -31.15 -6.63
CA SER A 13 -6.88 -29.92 -6.17
C SER A 13 -5.84 -29.07 -5.47
N ALA A 14 -5.33 -28.04 -6.16
CA ALA A 14 -4.73 -26.90 -5.49
C ALA A 14 -5.84 -26.26 -4.66
N ALA A 15 -5.81 -26.48 -3.34
CA ALA A 15 -6.73 -25.88 -2.41
C ALA A 15 -6.71 -24.35 -2.59
N SER A 16 -7.83 -23.82 -3.08
CA SER A 16 -8.09 -22.39 -3.10
C SER A 16 -8.07 -21.91 -1.65
N MET A 17 -7.05 -21.15 -1.27
CA MET A 17 -7.06 -20.50 0.04
C MET A 17 -8.25 -19.53 0.06
N PRO A 18 -9.09 -19.53 1.11
CA PRO A 18 -10.19 -18.59 1.22
C PRO A 18 -9.61 -17.16 1.31
N MET A 19 -9.95 -16.31 0.34
CA MET A 19 -9.64 -14.87 0.32
C MET A 19 -10.33 -14.07 1.46
N ASP A 20 -11.05 -14.76 2.35
CA ASP A 20 -11.93 -14.16 3.35
C ASP A 20 -11.26 -13.84 4.69
N GLN A 21 -9.93 -13.99 4.79
CA GLN A 21 -9.16 -13.65 5.99
C GLN A 21 -7.93 -12.80 5.63
N VAL A 22 -8.09 -11.81 4.76
CA VAL A 22 -7.09 -10.73 4.65
C VAL A 22 -7.22 -9.89 5.91
N GLN A 23 -6.50 -10.29 6.97
CA GLN A 23 -6.41 -9.47 8.18
C GLN A 23 -5.87 -8.08 7.80
N PRO A 24 -6.41 -6.99 8.38
CA PRO A 24 -5.88 -5.66 8.15
C PRO A 24 -4.39 -5.63 8.50
N ALA A 25 -3.56 -5.39 7.48
CA ALA A 25 -2.11 -5.43 7.62
C ALA A 25 -1.45 -4.30 6.83
N LEU A 26 -0.23 -3.94 7.23
CA LEU A 26 0.68 -3.08 6.48
C LEU A 26 2.02 -3.80 6.30
N ASN A 27 2.49 -3.87 5.06
CA ASN A 27 3.68 -4.63 4.70
C ASN A 27 4.67 -3.74 3.95
N ALA A 28 5.94 -3.79 4.33
CA ALA A 28 7.03 -3.18 3.59
C ALA A 28 7.46 -4.12 2.45
N VAL A 29 7.39 -3.63 1.22
CA VAL A 29 7.80 -4.39 0.03
C VAL A 29 8.76 -3.56 -0.82
N ARG A 30 9.49 -4.21 -1.72
CA ARG A 30 10.33 -3.54 -2.72
C ARG A 30 9.61 -3.54 -4.07
N ALA A 31 9.17 -2.38 -4.51
CA ALA A 31 8.71 -2.16 -5.87
C ALA A 31 9.92 -1.96 -6.81
N PHE A 32 9.85 -2.55 -8.00
CA PHE A 32 10.97 -2.58 -8.96
C PHE A 32 11.45 -1.16 -9.34
N ASP A 33 10.52 -0.27 -9.70
CA ASP A 33 10.83 1.09 -10.17
C ASP A 33 10.98 2.14 -9.04
N LEU A 34 10.54 1.80 -7.82
CA LEU A 34 10.33 2.77 -6.74
C LEU A 34 11.14 2.48 -5.47
N GLY A 35 11.74 1.29 -5.35
CA GLY A 35 12.41 0.87 -4.13
C GLY A 35 11.43 0.45 -3.04
N GLN A 36 11.74 0.75 -1.77
CA GLN A 36 10.90 0.33 -0.64
C GLN A 36 9.63 1.18 -0.52
N ILE A 37 8.49 0.52 -0.55
CA ILE A 37 7.16 1.10 -0.36
C ILE A 37 6.38 0.31 0.70
N VAL A 38 5.32 0.90 1.22
CA VAL A 38 4.34 0.20 2.05
C VAL A 38 3.12 -0.16 1.21
N VAL A 39 2.61 -1.38 1.40
CA VAL A 39 1.34 -1.86 0.85
C VAL A 39 0.41 -2.31 1.98
N ASP A 40 -0.89 -2.35 1.73
CA ASP A 40 -1.86 -2.94 2.66
C ASP A 40 -1.84 -4.49 2.59
N GLY A 41 -2.65 -5.14 3.44
CA GLY A 41 -2.80 -6.59 3.45
C GLY A 41 -3.31 -7.21 2.15
N GLN A 42 -3.89 -6.39 1.25
CA GLN A 42 -4.33 -6.79 -0.07
C GLN A 42 -3.27 -6.51 -1.16
N GLY A 43 -2.14 -5.90 -0.80
CA GLY A 43 -1.05 -5.55 -1.71
C GLY A 43 -1.23 -4.23 -2.46
N TYR A 44 -2.20 -3.38 -2.07
CA TYR A 44 -2.35 -2.05 -2.66
C TYR A 44 -1.37 -1.05 -2.06
N THR A 45 -0.82 -0.18 -2.91
CA THR A 45 0.13 0.84 -2.49
C THR A 45 -0.48 1.80 -1.48
N VAL A 46 0.28 2.08 -0.42
CA VAL A 46 -0.07 3.06 0.61
C VAL A 46 0.66 4.36 0.36
N TYR A 47 -0.09 5.45 0.46
CA TYR A 47 0.34 6.80 0.13
C TYR A 47 0.34 7.71 1.34
N ARG A 48 1.13 8.77 1.22
CA ARG A 48 1.08 9.97 2.07
C ARG A 48 0.75 11.20 1.24
N TYR A 49 0.17 12.19 1.89
CA TYR A 49 -0.17 13.48 1.29
C TYR A 49 0.72 14.57 1.86
N ASP A 50 1.48 15.26 1.00
CA ASP A 50 2.43 16.29 1.45
C ASP A 50 1.74 17.52 2.10
N ARG A 51 0.41 17.67 1.98
CA ARG A 51 -0.34 18.72 2.69
C ARG A 51 -0.84 18.30 4.08
N ASP A 52 -0.58 17.07 4.51
CA ASP A 52 -0.95 16.63 5.85
C ASP A 52 0.00 17.14 6.92
N GLY A 53 -0.51 17.27 8.15
CA GLY A 53 0.27 17.53 9.34
C GLY A 53 0.75 16.22 9.99
N THR A 54 1.94 16.23 10.59
CA THR A 54 2.53 15.05 11.25
C THR A 54 2.71 15.19 12.77
N LYS A 55 2.65 16.41 13.30
CA LYS A 55 2.86 16.71 14.73
C LYS A 55 1.94 17.87 15.20
N PRO A 56 0.74 17.58 15.71
CA PRO A 56 0.09 16.27 15.73
C PRO A 56 -0.31 15.80 14.31
N PRO A 57 -0.48 14.48 14.09
CA PRO A 57 -1.02 13.96 12.84
C PRO A 57 -2.37 14.58 12.50
N LYS A 58 -2.53 15.07 11.27
CA LYS A 58 -3.77 15.69 10.81
C LYS A 58 -3.93 15.52 9.31
N SER A 59 -5.08 14.99 8.89
CA SER A 59 -5.45 14.90 7.47
C SER A 59 -5.91 16.27 6.95
N ALA A 60 -5.38 16.68 5.80
CA ALA A 60 -5.91 17.76 4.97
C ALA A 60 -6.85 17.23 3.86
N CYS A 61 -6.92 15.91 3.69
CA CYS A 61 -7.73 15.25 2.68
C CYS A 61 -9.06 14.79 3.29
N GLU A 62 -10.10 15.62 3.18
CA GLU A 62 -11.43 15.36 3.73
C GLU A 62 -12.52 15.36 2.64
N GLY A 63 -13.70 14.83 2.95
CA GLY A 63 -14.86 14.85 2.05
C GLY A 63 -14.59 14.16 0.70
N THR A 64 -14.74 14.89 -0.40
CA THR A 64 -14.51 14.35 -1.75
C THR A 64 -13.07 13.91 -1.99
N CYS A 65 -12.09 14.53 -1.30
CA CYS A 65 -10.71 14.08 -1.37
C CYS A 65 -10.60 12.64 -0.83
N ALA A 66 -11.26 12.35 0.30
CA ALA A 66 -11.23 11.04 0.94
C ALA A 66 -11.97 9.93 0.15
N GLN A 67 -12.79 10.30 -0.84
CA GLN A 67 -13.40 9.32 -1.75
C GLN A 67 -12.39 8.82 -2.79
N LEU A 68 -11.51 9.71 -3.26
CA LEU A 68 -10.45 9.39 -4.22
C LEU A 68 -9.20 8.85 -3.53
N TRP A 69 -8.90 9.35 -2.33
CA TRP A 69 -7.80 8.96 -1.47
C TRP A 69 -8.36 8.36 -0.19
N LYS A 70 -8.71 7.08 -0.27
CA LYS A 70 -9.40 6.37 0.80
C LYS A 70 -8.49 6.26 2.02
N PRO A 71 -8.91 6.74 3.21
CA PRO A 71 -8.12 6.59 4.43
C PRO A 71 -7.86 5.11 4.74
N VAL A 72 -6.63 4.76 5.10
CA VAL A 72 -6.30 3.43 5.63
C VAL A 72 -6.81 3.36 7.08
N PRO A 73 -7.68 2.39 7.44
CA PRO A 73 -8.19 2.28 8.80
C PRO A 73 -7.09 2.01 9.82
N ALA A 74 -7.21 2.54 11.04
CA ALA A 74 -6.26 2.27 12.12
C ALA A 74 -6.11 0.77 12.44
N ALA A 75 -7.14 -0.05 12.20
CA ALA A 75 -7.05 -1.50 12.38
C ALA A 75 -5.97 -2.17 11.50
N ALA A 76 -5.59 -1.56 10.37
CA ALA A 76 -4.54 -2.08 9.48
C ALA A 76 -3.16 -2.17 10.14
N THR A 77 -2.98 -1.53 11.30
CA THR A 77 -1.70 -1.53 12.03
C THR A 77 -1.54 -2.71 12.98
N GLN A 78 -2.53 -3.61 13.06
CA GLN A 78 -2.49 -4.78 13.95
C GLN A 78 -1.42 -5.79 13.51
N LEU A 79 -1.24 -5.95 12.20
CA LEU A 79 -0.24 -6.82 11.60
C LEU A 79 0.69 -5.99 10.75
N LEU A 80 1.97 -6.02 11.10
CA LEU A 80 3.00 -5.27 10.41
C LEU A 80 4.11 -6.23 9.97
N GLU A 81 4.50 -6.14 8.71
CA GLU A 81 5.67 -6.84 8.17
C GLU A 81 6.68 -5.82 7.66
N GLY A 82 7.92 -5.90 8.14
CA GLY A 82 9.01 -4.99 7.72
C GLY A 82 8.79 -3.51 8.08
N ILE A 83 7.84 -3.21 8.98
CA ILE A 83 7.55 -1.87 9.49
C ILE A 83 7.81 -1.83 10.99
N ASP A 84 8.46 -0.77 11.45
CA ASP A 84 8.71 -0.53 12.87
C ASP A 84 7.42 -0.10 13.58
N LYS A 85 6.94 -0.95 14.50
CA LYS A 85 5.73 -0.72 15.31
C LYS A 85 5.75 0.61 16.06
N THR A 86 6.93 1.10 16.46
CA THR A 86 7.04 2.36 17.22
C THR A 86 6.74 3.60 16.38
N LYS A 87 6.79 3.47 15.05
CA LYS A 87 6.49 4.55 14.11
C LYS A 87 5.03 4.58 13.72
N VAL A 88 4.28 3.52 14.02
CA VAL A 88 2.88 3.41 13.65
C VAL A 88 2.01 4.00 14.75
N GLY A 89 1.00 4.75 14.34
CA GLY A 89 0.02 5.33 15.25
C GLY A 89 -1.32 5.48 14.55
N SER A 90 -2.18 6.30 15.10
CA SER A 90 -3.49 6.61 14.54
C SER A 90 -3.87 8.07 14.77
N LEU A 91 -4.82 8.55 13.98
CA LEU A 91 -5.50 9.82 14.20
C LEU A 91 -7.00 9.63 14.05
N THR A 92 -7.78 10.35 14.85
CA THR A 92 -9.22 10.45 14.67
C THR A 92 -9.51 11.62 13.73
N ARG A 93 -10.17 11.32 12.62
CA ARG A 93 -10.54 12.28 11.57
C ARG A 93 -11.74 13.12 12.01
N ALA A 94 -12.01 14.21 11.28
CA ALA A 94 -13.13 15.10 11.59
C ALA A 94 -14.50 14.42 11.43
N ASP A 95 -14.58 13.37 10.61
CA ASP A 95 -15.78 12.53 10.42
C ASP A 95 -15.96 11.45 11.52
N GLY A 96 -15.04 11.38 12.50
CA GLY A 96 -15.06 10.42 13.60
C GLY A 96 -14.44 9.07 13.28
N THR A 97 -13.91 8.85 12.07
CA THR A 97 -13.22 7.62 11.70
C THR A 97 -11.75 7.65 12.13
N ASP A 98 -11.21 6.48 12.50
CA ASP A 98 -9.79 6.36 12.88
C ASP A 98 -8.94 5.90 11.70
N GLN A 99 -7.92 6.69 11.39
CA GLN A 99 -6.98 6.48 10.29
C GLN A 99 -5.60 6.10 10.81
N ALA A 100 -4.97 5.14 10.15
CA ALA A 100 -3.60 4.74 10.43
C ALA A 100 -2.61 5.86 10.06
N THR A 101 -1.52 5.95 10.84
CA THR A 101 -0.40 6.84 10.56
C THR A 101 0.92 6.07 10.60
N LEU A 102 1.90 6.51 9.81
CA LEU A 102 3.28 6.02 9.87
C LEU A 102 4.25 7.19 9.95
N SER A 103 5.08 7.19 10.98
CA SER A 103 5.93 8.33 11.36
C SER A 103 5.15 9.65 11.44
N GLY A 104 3.89 9.57 11.89
CA GLY A 104 2.95 10.70 11.99
C GLY A 104 2.24 11.08 10.69
N TRP A 105 2.57 10.49 9.54
CA TRP A 105 1.87 10.76 8.28
C TRP A 105 0.56 9.97 8.19
N PRO A 106 -0.58 10.61 7.89
CA PRO A 106 -1.82 9.91 7.59
C PRO A 106 -1.67 9.05 6.33
N LEU A 107 -2.23 7.83 6.37
CA LEU A 107 -2.07 6.82 5.32
C LEU A 107 -3.31 6.69 4.44
N TYR A 108 -3.12 6.59 3.14
CA TYR A 108 -4.23 6.49 2.17
C TYR A 108 -4.00 5.40 1.13
N ARG A 109 -5.09 4.94 0.53
CA ARG A 109 -5.14 4.19 -0.71
C ARG A 109 -5.69 5.04 -1.83
N TYR A 110 -5.17 4.87 -3.03
CA TYR A 110 -5.71 5.55 -4.19
C TYR A 110 -6.83 4.75 -4.83
N ALA A 111 -7.96 5.38 -5.10
CA ALA A 111 -9.13 4.70 -5.64
C ALA A 111 -8.98 4.29 -7.11
N LYS A 112 -7.95 4.79 -7.83
CA LYS A 112 -7.64 4.38 -9.20
C LYS A 112 -6.50 3.37 -9.31
N ASP A 113 -5.97 2.91 -8.19
CA ASP A 113 -5.19 1.66 -8.20
C ASP A 113 -6.23 0.52 -8.16
N GLU A 114 -6.48 -0.10 -9.31
CA GLU A 114 -7.45 -1.16 -9.53
C GLU A 114 -6.86 -2.54 -9.18
N MET A 115 -5.54 -2.67 -9.20
CA MET A 115 -4.83 -3.92 -8.90
C MET A 115 -3.71 -3.73 -7.85
N PRO A 116 -3.41 -4.78 -7.05
CA PRO A 116 -2.25 -4.78 -6.15
C PRO A 116 -0.94 -4.48 -6.90
N GLY A 117 -0.06 -3.71 -6.26
CA GLY A 117 1.21 -3.27 -6.84
C GLY A 117 1.11 -2.10 -7.83
N GLU A 118 -0.08 -1.66 -8.20
CA GLU A 118 -0.24 -0.41 -8.96
C GLU A 118 0.19 0.79 -8.13
N THR A 119 0.76 1.78 -8.83
CA THR A 119 1.29 2.99 -8.22
C THR A 119 0.78 4.24 -8.93
N ALA A 120 -0.42 4.20 -9.52
CA ALA A 120 -0.97 5.28 -10.35
C ALA A 120 -1.19 6.58 -9.58
N GLY A 121 -1.24 6.52 -8.25
CA GLY A 121 -1.27 7.67 -7.36
C GLY A 121 0.06 8.43 -7.25
N GLN A 122 1.17 7.87 -7.73
CA GLN A 122 2.50 8.48 -7.61
C GLN A 122 2.56 9.83 -8.35
N GLY A 123 2.90 10.88 -7.62
CA GLY A 123 3.05 12.23 -8.17
C GLY A 123 1.73 12.94 -8.53
N VAL A 124 0.56 12.37 -8.23
CA VAL A 124 -0.73 13.02 -8.50
C VAL A 124 -0.74 14.40 -7.80
N GLY A 125 -1.06 15.44 -8.57
CA GLY A 125 -1.08 16.82 -8.08
C GLY A 125 0.25 17.35 -7.53
N GLY A 126 1.38 16.64 -7.74
CA GLY A 126 2.67 16.97 -7.16
C GLY A 126 2.73 16.86 -5.63
N THR A 127 1.78 16.13 -5.02
CA THR A 127 1.59 16.11 -3.57
C THR A 127 1.34 14.72 -2.99
N TRP A 128 1.10 13.73 -3.84
CA TRP A 128 0.80 12.36 -3.43
C TRP A 128 1.94 11.43 -3.77
N TYR A 129 2.39 10.65 -2.80
CA TYR A 129 3.56 9.77 -2.97
C TYR A 129 3.39 8.48 -2.16
N PRO A 130 3.82 7.32 -2.69
CA PRO A 130 3.97 6.12 -1.89
C PRO A 130 4.85 6.41 -0.68
N ILE A 131 4.48 5.82 0.44
CA ILE A 131 5.22 6.00 1.70
C ILE A 131 6.26 4.90 1.85
N THR A 132 7.46 5.26 2.31
CA THR A 132 8.48 4.28 2.72
C THR A 132 8.15 3.72 4.10
N PRO A 133 8.71 2.56 4.50
CA PRO A 133 8.56 2.03 5.87
C PRO A 133 9.08 2.98 6.97
N ALA A 134 9.91 3.95 6.59
CA ALA A 134 10.40 5.00 7.51
C ALA A 134 9.49 6.25 7.56
N GLY A 135 8.43 6.32 6.74
CA GLY A 135 7.53 7.46 6.63
C GLY A 135 7.94 8.53 5.61
N GLY A 136 8.99 8.28 4.82
CA GLY A 136 9.43 9.17 3.74
C GLY A 136 8.52 9.07 2.51
N LYS A 137 8.58 10.07 1.63
CA LYS A 137 7.98 9.94 0.28
C LYS A 137 8.95 9.22 -0.63
N VAL A 138 8.39 8.40 -1.49
CA VAL A 138 9.11 7.78 -2.59
C VAL A 138 9.03 8.71 -3.79
N LEU A 139 10.17 9.26 -4.22
CA LEU A 139 10.24 10.22 -5.34
C LEU A 139 10.66 9.58 -6.66
N ALA A 140 11.24 8.39 -6.62
CA ALA A 140 11.80 7.77 -7.81
C ALA A 140 10.67 7.43 -8.82
N LYS A 141 10.95 7.65 -10.10
CA LYS A 141 11.06 6.58 -11.08
C LYS A 141 12.46 6.77 -11.68
N ALA A 142 13.50 6.31 -10.98
CA ALA A 142 14.87 6.49 -11.45
C ALA A 142 15.09 5.49 -12.59
N ASP A 143 15.37 6.01 -13.78
CA ASP A 143 15.82 5.25 -14.93
C ASP A 143 16.97 4.31 -14.49
N PRO A 144 16.94 2.99 -14.81
CA PRO A 144 18.07 2.09 -14.52
C PRO A 144 19.36 2.47 -15.29
N GLY A 145 19.36 3.55 -16.07
CA GLY A 145 20.46 4.03 -16.89
C GLY A 145 20.98 5.44 -16.57
N GLN A 146 20.62 6.08 -15.45
CA GLN A 146 21.37 7.26 -14.99
C GLN A 146 22.65 6.84 -14.26
N SER A 147 23.63 6.43 -15.07
CA SER A 147 25.01 6.78 -14.78
C SER A 147 25.12 8.30 -14.78
N ASP A 148 25.09 8.92 -13.59
CA ASP A 148 25.63 10.26 -13.41
C ASP A 148 27.15 10.11 -13.63
N ALA A 149 27.76 10.42 -14.78
CA ALA A 149 27.71 11.66 -15.54
C ALA A 149 27.98 12.92 -14.70
N PHE A 150 28.80 12.77 -13.64
CA PHE A 150 29.80 13.74 -13.21
C PHE A 150 31.02 12.90 -12.80
N GLY A 151 32.03 12.68 -13.64
CA GLY A 151 32.78 13.76 -14.29
C GLY A 151 33.66 14.49 -13.28
N LEU A 152 34.37 13.76 -12.41
CA LEU A 152 35.71 14.03 -11.85
C LEU A 152 36.23 12.76 -11.15
#